data_AF-A0A1I8FIY7-F1
#
_entry.id   AF-A0A1I8FIY7-F1
#
_cell.length_a   1.000
_cell.length_b   1.000
_cell.length_c   1.000
_cell.angle_alpha   90.00
_cell.angle_beta   90.00
_cell.angle_gamma   90.00
#
_symmetry.space_group_name_H-M   'P 1'
#
loop_
_entity.id
_entity.type
_entity.pdbx_description
1 polymer ?
#
loop_
_entity_poly.entity_id
_entity_poly.type
_entity_poly.pdbx_seq_one_letter_code
_entity_poly.pdbx_strand_id
1 'polypeptide(L)'
;GSDSHEHKLNLKQLKISLALNRADIAREKIFLENKKWKKGDLHDCMYQALMEDRQGFVSLFLEQGFSLDDFLTIHMLERLYSDQLKR
;
A
#
# COMPACT_ATOMS: atom_id res chain seq x y z
N GLY A 1 -7.83 -0.92 23.29
CA GLY A 1 -8.82 0.12 22.91
C GLY A 1 -8.24 1.14 21.94
N SER A 2 -7.03 1.62 22.21
CA SER A 2 -6.28 2.63 21.43
C SER A 2 -5.82 2.17 20.03
N ASP A 3 -5.24 0.98 19.93
CA ASP A 3 -4.49 0.55 18.73
C ASP A 3 -5.35 0.42 17.46
N SER A 4 -6.65 0.11 17.61
CA SER A 4 -7.59 -0.01 16.48
C SER A 4 -7.92 1.34 15.83
N HIS A 5 -8.03 2.40 16.64
CA HIS A 5 -8.32 3.75 16.13
C HIS A 5 -7.11 4.35 15.43
N GLU A 6 -5.91 4.17 16.02
CA GLU A 6 -4.66 4.62 15.42
C GLU A 6 -4.37 3.88 14.10
N HIS A 7 -4.61 2.57 14.06
CA HIS A 7 -4.47 1.78 12.83
C HIS A 7 -5.38 2.28 11.70
N LYS A 8 -6.66 2.57 11.99
CA LYS A 8 -7.61 3.15 11.02
C LYS A 8 -7.15 4.53 10.54
N LEU A 9 -6.59 5.35 11.41
CA LEU A 9 -6.08 6.67 11.04
C LEU A 9 -4.86 6.56 10.13
N ASN A 10 -3.93 5.66 10.44
CA ASN A 10 -2.74 5.40 9.61
C ASN A 10 -3.12 4.93 8.19
N LEU A 11 -4.07 4.00 8.08
CA LEU A 11 -4.60 3.57 6.78
C LEU A 11 -5.24 4.72 5.99
N LYS A 12 -5.98 5.61 6.65
CA LYS A 12 -6.56 6.79 6.01
C LYS A 12 -5.47 7.74 5.49
N GLN A 13 -4.48 8.05 6.33
CA GLN A 13 -3.35 8.91 5.93
C GLN A 13 -2.56 8.29 4.77
N LEU A 14 -2.43 6.97 4.74
CA LEU A 14 -1.74 6.26 3.66
C LEU A 14 -2.49 6.40 2.34
N LYS A 15 -3.81 6.16 2.36
CA LYS A 15 -4.67 6.34 1.17
C LYS A 15 -4.64 7.77 0.64
N ILE A 16 -4.64 8.77 1.53
CA ILE A 16 -4.51 10.18 1.13
C ILE A 16 -3.15 10.44 0.49
N SER A 17 -2.06 9.99 1.11
CA SER A 17 -0.70 10.21 0.59
C SER A 17 -0.50 9.52 -0.76
N LEU A 18 -1.11 8.34 -0.96
CA LEU A 18 -1.09 7.61 -2.22
C LEU A 18 -1.84 8.34 -3.33
N ALA A 19 -3.06 8.81 -3.05
CA ALA A 19 -3.86 9.58 -4.00
C ALA A 19 -3.15 10.87 -4.45
N LEU A 20 -2.34 11.47 -3.56
CA LEU A 20 -1.55 12.66 -3.85
C LEU A 20 -0.16 12.36 -4.44
N ASN A 21 0.20 11.08 -4.63
CA ASN A 21 1.53 10.64 -5.04
C ASN A 21 2.68 11.21 -4.18
N ARG A 22 2.47 11.30 -2.87
CA ARG A 22 3.45 11.81 -1.89
C ARG A 22 4.06 10.69 -1.05
N ALA A 23 4.90 9.87 -1.69
CA ALA A 23 5.59 8.76 -1.05
C ALA A 23 6.61 9.25 0.00
N ASP A 24 7.17 10.44 -0.18
CA ASP A 24 8.01 11.15 0.79
C ASP A 24 7.28 11.37 2.11
N ILE A 25 6.05 11.92 2.07
CA ILE A 25 5.24 12.16 3.26
C ILE A 25 4.86 10.82 3.92
N ALA A 26 4.49 9.82 3.12
CA ALA A 26 4.17 8.49 3.65
C ALA A 26 5.35 7.87 4.40
N ARG A 27 6.57 7.99 3.85
CA ARG A 27 7.79 7.52 4.52
C ARG A 27 8.01 8.23 5.86
N GLU A 28 7.96 9.56 5.87
CA GLU A 28 8.29 10.37 7.06
C GLU A 28 7.22 10.38 8.16
N LYS A 29 5.94 10.19 7.81
CA LYS A 29 4.81 10.34 8.76
C LYS A 29 4.10 9.03 9.06
N ILE A 30 4.16 8.07 8.14
CA ILE A 30 3.36 6.84 8.21
C ILE A 30 4.22 5.62 8.53
N PHE A 31 5.36 5.43 7.87
CA PHE A 31 6.21 4.24 8.03
C PHE A 31 7.37 4.43 9.03
N LEU A 32 7.15 5.16 10.12
CA LEU A 32 8.13 5.31 11.20
C LEU A 32 8.30 4.00 12.01
N GLU A 33 9.49 3.78 12.59
CA GLU A 33 10.00 2.51 13.20
C GLU A 33 9.07 1.78 14.19
N ASN A 34 8.02 2.44 14.67
CA ASN A 34 7.11 1.90 15.69
C ASN A 34 5.76 1.41 15.13
N LYS A 35 5.51 1.52 13.81
CA LYS A 35 4.20 1.17 13.24
C LYS A 35 4.17 -0.25 12.70
N LYS A 36 3.33 -1.09 13.31
CA LYS A 36 3.10 -2.48 12.86
C LYS A 36 1.92 -2.54 11.89
N TRP A 37 2.18 -3.07 10.71
CA TRP A 37 1.16 -3.43 9.72
C TRP A 37 0.86 -4.92 9.85
N LYS A 38 -0.41 -5.30 9.77
CA LYS A 38 -0.79 -6.72 9.69
C LYS A 38 -0.69 -7.18 8.25
N LYS A 39 -0.54 -8.50 8.08
CA LYS A 39 -0.59 -9.15 6.77
C LYS A 39 -1.92 -8.78 6.09
N GLY A 40 -1.86 -8.31 4.84
CA GLY A 40 -3.04 -7.89 4.08
C GLY A 40 -3.36 -6.40 4.12
N ASP A 41 -2.97 -5.65 5.17
CA ASP A 41 -3.38 -4.24 5.34
C ASP A 41 -2.95 -3.32 4.19
N LEU A 42 -1.83 -3.66 3.56
CA LEU A 42 -1.23 -2.90 2.47
C LEU A 42 -1.62 -3.40 1.08
N HIS A 43 -2.35 -4.52 0.95
CA HIS A 43 -2.63 -5.13 -0.36
C HIS A 43 -3.43 -4.18 -1.27
N ASP A 44 -4.46 -3.53 -0.75
CA ASP A 44 -5.25 -2.56 -1.51
C ASP A 44 -4.40 -1.35 -1.95
N CYS A 45 -3.50 -0.90 -1.08
CA CYS A 45 -2.62 0.24 -1.37
C CYS A 45 -1.57 -0.14 -2.42
N MET A 46 -1.00 -1.36 -2.34
CA MET A 46 -0.09 -1.89 -3.36
C MET A 46 -0.79 -2.03 -4.72
N TYR A 47 -2.01 -2.58 -4.73
CA TYR A 47 -2.81 -2.67 -5.95
C TYR A 47 -3.02 -1.30 -6.59
N GLN A 48 -3.45 -0.31 -5.82
CA GLN A 48 -3.62 1.06 -6.31
C GLN A 48 -2.30 1.67 -6.81
N ALA A 49 -1.20 1.46 -6.09
CA ALA A 49 0.11 1.95 -6.50
C ALA A 49 0.55 1.37 -7.84
N LEU A 50 0.33 0.08 -8.08
CA LEU A 50 0.61 -0.56 -9.37
C LEU A 50 -0.30 -0.04 -10.48
N MET A 51 -1.61 0.11 -10.19
CA MET A 51 -2.58 0.61 -11.16
C MET A 51 -2.34 2.06 -11.59
N GLU A 52 -1.76 2.88 -10.72
CA GLU A 52 -1.52 4.30 -10.95
C GLU A 52 -0.04 4.64 -11.26
N ASP A 53 0.81 3.64 -11.51
CA ASP A 53 2.25 3.82 -11.77
C ASP A 53 2.97 4.63 -10.66
N ARG A 54 2.63 4.35 -9.40
CA ARG A 54 3.20 5.01 -8.22
C ARG A 54 4.45 4.27 -7.75
N GLN A 55 5.51 4.30 -8.55
CA GLN A 55 6.76 3.58 -8.29
C GLN A 55 7.38 3.89 -6.91
N GLY A 56 7.26 5.14 -6.44
CA GLY A 56 7.73 5.53 -5.11
C GLY A 56 7.02 4.80 -3.96
N PHE A 57 5.72 4.51 -4.12
CA PHE A 57 4.97 3.72 -3.14
C PHE A 57 5.28 2.23 -3.25
N VAL A 58 5.45 1.70 -4.46
CA VAL A 58 5.85 0.30 -4.65
C VAL A 58 7.18 0.05 -3.94
N SER A 59 8.18 0.90 -4.17
CA SER A 59 9.49 0.81 -3.51
C SER A 59 9.37 0.91 -1.99
N LEU A 60 8.60 1.89 -1.51
CA LEU A 60 8.35 2.08 -0.08
C LEU A 60 7.70 0.86 0.58
N PHE A 61 6.73 0.21 -0.06
CA PHE A 61 6.11 -0.99 0.51
C PHE A 61 7.08 -2.16 0.58
N LEU A 62 7.90 -2.37 -0.45
CA LEU A 62 8.93 -3.42 -0.46
C LEU A 62 10.01 -3.17 0.61
N GLU A 63 10.45 -1.93 0.79
CA GLU A 63 11.37 -1.51 1.86
C GLU A 63 10.82 -1.86 3.26
N GLN A 64 9.50 -1.86 3.43
CA GLN A 64 8.82 -2.15 4.70
C GLN A 64 8.48 -3.63 4.87
N GLY A 65 9.02 -4.51 4.02
CA GLY A 65 8.85 -5.96 4.12
C GLY A 65 7.56 -6.50 3.50
N PHE A 66 6.94 -5.76 2.59
CA PHE A 66 5.80 -6.27 1.83
C PHE A 66 6.21 -7.50 0.98
N SER A 67 5.49 -8.60 1.15
CA SER A 67 5.73 -9.83 0.38
C SER A 67 4.94 -9.80 -0.93
N LEU A 68 5.66 -9.74 -2.06
CA LEU A 68 5.04 -9.88 -3.39
C LEU A 68 4.47 -11.27 -3.60
N ASP A 69 5.14 -12.31 -3.08
CA ASP A 69 4.68 -13.69 -3.21
C ASP A 69 3.33 -13.92 -2.54
N ASP A 70 3.10 -13.29 -1.37
CA ASP A 70 1.81 -13.34 -0.68
C ASP A 70 0.72 -12.53 -1.39
N PHE A 71 1.10 -11.50 -2.16
CA PHE A 71 0.18 -10.60 -2.83
C PHE A 71 -0.23 -11.09 -4.22
N LEU A 72 0.73 -11.60 -5.00
CA LEU A 72 0.58 -12.02 -6.40
C LEU A 72 -0.04 -13.40 -6.54
N THR A 73 -1.24 -13.56 -5.99
CA THR A 73 -2.10 -14.72 -6.27
C THR A 73 -2.55 -14.72 -7.74
N ILE A 74 -2.96 -15.87 -8.26
CA ILE A 74 -3.53 -16.00 -9.62
C ILE A 74 -4.66 -14.98 -9.82
N HIS A 75 -5.58 -14.87 -8.86
CA HIS A 75 -6.67 -13.90 -8.92
C HIS A 75 -6.21 -12.44 -8.93
N MET A 76 -5.13 -12.11 -8.22
CA MET A 76 -4.57 -10.76 -8.24
C MET A 76 -3.92 -10.45 -9.59
N LEU A 77 -3.19 -11.41 -10.17
CA LEU A 77 -2.60 -11.27 -11.51
C LEU A 77 -3.69 -11.09 -12.57
N GLU A 78 -4.71 -11.95 -12.58
CA GLU A 78 -5.87 -11.84 -13.48
C GLU A 78 -6.51 -10.46 -13.38
N ARG A 79 -6.69 -9.96 -12.15
CA ARG A 79 -7.25 -8.63 -11.90
C ARG A 79 -6.35 -7.51 -12.43
N LEU A 80 -5.05 -7.55 -12.13
CA LEU A 80 -4.08 -6.55 -12.61
C LEU A 80 -4.08 -6.47 -14.14
N TYR A 81 -3.99 -7.60 -14.83
CA TYR A 81 -4.02 -7.62 -16.30
C TYR A 81 -5.37 -7.12 -16.85
N SER A 82 -6.48 -7.56 -16.26
CA SER A 82 -7.82 -7.18 -16.71
C SER A 82 -8.12 -5.70 -16.53
N ASP A 83 -7.74 -5.12 -15.39
CA ASP A 83 -8.05 -3.72 -15.09
C ASP A 83 -7.08 -2.77 -15.80
N GLN A 84 -5.84 -3.18 -16.07
CA GLN A 84 -4.92 -2.44 -16.95
C GLN A 84 -5.44 -2.35 -18.39
N LEU A 85 -5.98 -3.45 -18.93
CA LEU A 85 -6.54 -3.49 -20.29
C LEU A 85 -7.80 -2.63 -20.47
N LYS A 86 -8.50 -2.29 -19.38
CA LYS A 86 -9.73 -1.47 -19.40
C LYS A 86 -9.46 0.04 -19.27
N ARG A 87 -8.22 0.43 -19.00
CA ARG A 87 -7.79 1.84 -18.91
C ARG A 87 -7.41 2.37 -20.29
#